data_AF-A0A417LJL8-F1
#
_entry.id   AF-A0A417LJL8-F1
#
_cell.length_a   1.000
_cell.length_b   1.000
_cell.length_c   1.000
_cell.angle_alpha   90.00
_cell.angle_beta   90.00
_cell.angle_gamma   90.00
#
_symmetry.space_group_name_H-M   'P 1'
#
loop_
_entity.id
_entity.type
_entity.pdbx_description
1 polymer ?
#
loop_
_entity_poly.entity_id
_entity_poly.type
_entity_poly.pdbx_seq_one_letter_code
_entity_poly.pdbx_strand_id
1 'polypeptide(L)' 'MQIKIIRAKDAIASQKPRTVRCPYCRHNSIIVFADIRGHVQTKCKACGRETVFNVLEMRRLRRLQLYYSSLNG' A
#
# COMPACT_ATOMS: atom_id res chain seq x y z
N MET A 1 -16.74 18.53 2.84
CA MET A 1 -15.98 17.25 2.96
C MET A 1 -16.22 16.32 1.76
N GLN A 2 -17.46 16.05 1.37
CA GLN A 2 -17.79 15.14 0.26
C GLN A 2 -17.07 15.45 -1.07
N ILE A 3 -16.95 16.73 -1.45
CA ILE A 3 -16.22 17.13 -2.67
C ILE A 3 -14.76 16.65 -2.66
N LYS A 4 -14.07 16.66 -1.51
CA LYS A 4 -12.69 16.16 -1.40
C LYS A 4 -12.63 14.64 -1.61
N ILE A 5 -13.64 13.90 -1.15
CA ILE A 5 -13.75 12.45 -1.36
C ILE A 5 -14.01 12.14 -2.83
N ILE A 6 -14.89 12.89 -3.49
CA ILE A 6 -15.17 12.72 -4.93
C ILE A 6 -13.90 12.97 -5.75
N ARG A 7 -13.24 14.12 -5.54
CA ARG A 7 -11.97 14.44 -6.22
C ARG A 7 -10.88 13.40 -5.98
N ALA A 8 -10.81 12.83 -4.76
CA ALA A 8 -9.87 11.77 -4.46
C ALA A 8 -10.19 10.48 -5.25
N LYS A 9 -11.46 10.10 -5.37
CA LYS A 9 -11.89 8.94 -6.18
C LYS A 9 -11.54 9.14 -7.66
N ASP A 10 -11.79 10.33 -8.20
CA ASP A 10 -11.46 10.65 -9.59
C ASP A 10 -9.95 10.58 -9.84
N ALA A 11 -9.15 11.11 -8.91
CA ALA A 11 -7.68 11.12 -9.02
C ALA A 11 -7.05 9.72 -8.99
N ILE A 12 -7.68 8.75 -8.31
CA ILE A 12 -7.19 7.36 -8.23
C ILE A 12 -7.81 6.43 -9.26
N ALA A 13 -8.81 6.87 -10.04
CA ALA A 13 -9.59 6.01 -10.92
C ALA A 13 -8.74 5.27 -11.97
N SER A 14 -7.69 5.92 -12.48
CA SER A 14 -6.74 5.34 -13.44
C SER A 14 -5.51 4.69 -12.79
N GLN A 15 -5.38 4.75 -11.47
CA GLN A 15 -4.21 4.25 -10.76
C GLN A 15 -4.37 2.78 -10.39
N LYS A 16 -3.31 1.98 -10.58
CA LYS A 16 -3.29 0.58 -10.15
C LYS A 16 -3.10 0.48 -8.62
N PRO A 17 -4.09 0.02 -7.84
CA PRO A 17 -3.95 -0.14 -6.40
C PRO A 17 -3.01 -1.28 -6.05
N ARG A 18 -2.37 -1.19 -4.88
CA ARG A 18 -1.60 -2.29 -4.29
C ARG A 18 -2.12 -2.57 -2.88
N THR A 19 -2.25 -3.84 -2.54
CA THR A 19 -2.63 -4.25 -1.20
C THR A 19 -1.40 -4.48 -0.34
N VAL A 20 -1.41 -3.91 0.87
CA VAL A 20 -0.41 -4.19 1.91
C VAL A 20 -1.05 -5.13 2.93
N ARG A 21 -0.39 -6.24 3.22
CA ARG A 21 -0.86 -7.23 4.18
C ARG A 21 -0.39 -6.87 5.59
N CYS A 22 -1.22 -7.19 6.57
CA CYS A 22 -0.87 -7.13 7.98
C CYS A 22 0.33 -8.06 8.24
N PRO A 23 1.42 -7.60 8.87
CA PRO A 23 2.59 -8.43 9.12
C PRO A 23 2.29 -9.55 10.13
N TYR A 24 1.22 -9.43 10.93
CA TYR A 24 0.91 -10.39 11.99
C TYR A 24 -0.03 -11.51 11.54
N CYS A 25 -1.12 -11.18 10.85
CA CYS A 25 -2.14 -12.17 10.45
C CYS A 25 -2.26 -12.37 8.95
N ARG A 26 -1.43 -11.69 8.14
CA ARG A 26 -1.42 -11.73 6.67
C ARG A 26 -2.72 -11.30 5.98
N HIS A 27 -3.73 -10.87 6.74
CA HIS A 27 -4.95 -10.26 6.19
C HIS A 27 -4.63 -8.95 5.45
N ASN A 28 -5.43 -8.62 4.44
CA ASN A 28 -5.29 -7.37 3.71
C ASN A 28 -5.53 -6.17 4.64
N SER A 29 -4.49 -5.38 4.92
CA SER A 29 -4.57 -4.30 5.91
C SER A 29 -5.03 -3.00 5.27
N ILE A 30 -4.34 -2.56 4.21
CA ILE A 30 -4.62 -1.29 3.52
C ILE A 30 -4.43 -1.43 2.01
N ILE A 31 -5.10 -0.55 1.27
CA ILE A 31 -4.88 -0.35 -0.16
C ILE A 31 -4.10 0.95 -0.33
N VAL A 32 -3.01 0.89 -1.10
CA VAL A 32 -2.13 2.02 -1.38
C VAL A 32 -2.07 2.29 -2.88
N PHE A 33 -2.20 3.55 -3.26
CA PHE A 33 -2.16 4.02 -4.65
C PHE A 33 -0.75 4.48 -5.06
N ALA A 34 -0.58 4.96 -6.29
CA ALA A 34 0.73 5.29 -6.85
C ALA A 34 1.25 6.66 -6.39
N ASP A 35 0.36 7.55 -5.99
CA ASP A 35 0.62 8.90 -5.50
C ASP A 35 0.98 8.97 -4.00
N ILE A 36 0.63 7.96 -3.19
CA ILE A 36 0.95 7.95 -1.76
C ILE A 36 2.47 7.93 -1.51
N ARG A 37 2.93 8.75 -0.55
CA ARG A 37 4.33 8.83 -0.08
C ARG A 37 4.36 8.91 1.45
N GLY A 38 5.48 8.50 2.05
CA GLY A 38 5.71 8.60 3.50
C GLY A 38 5.20 7.41 4.31
N HIS A 39 4.85 7.68 5.56
CA HIS A 39 4.44 6.70 6.55
C HIS A 39 2.91 6.62 6.68
N VAL A 40 2.38 5.41 6.79
CA VAL A 40 0.95 5.17 7.04
C VAL A 40 0.82 4.31 8.28
N GLN A 41 0.18 4.85 9.31
CA GLN A 41 -0.22 4.09 10.50
C GLN A 41 -1.64 3.56 10.31
N THR A 42 -1.86 2.29 10.62
CA THR A 42 -3.17 1.64 10.44
C THR A 42 -3.36 0.49 11.41
N LYS A 43 -4.62 0.26 11.78
CA LYS A 43 -5.05 -0.87 12.59
C LYS A 43 -5.61 -1.97 11.69
N CYS A 44 -5.13 -3.20 11.85
CA CYS A 44 -5.65 -4.34 11.11
C CYS A 44 -7.10 -4.63 11.52
N LYS A 45 -8.01 -4.67 10.55
CA LYS A 45 -9.43 -4.98 10.78
C LYS A 45 -9.69 -6.41 11.25
N ALA A 46 -8.74 -7.32 11.01
CA ALA A 46 -8.87 -8.72 11.40
C ALA A 46 -8.31 -9.02 12.80
N CYS A 47 -7.06 -8.63 13.08
CA CYS A 47 -6.41 -8.94 14.35
C CYS A 47 -6.30 -7.77 15.33
N GLY A 48 -6.74 -6.56 14.95
CA GLY A 48 -6.74 -5.38 15.80
C GLY A 48 -5.37 -4.76 16.10
N ARG A 49 -4.26 -5.34 15.63
CA ARG A 49 -2.92 -4.78 15.85
C ARG A 49 -2.67 -3.56 14.99
N GLU A 50 -1.97 -2.58 15.55
CA GLU A 50 -1.59 -1.35 14.89
C GLU A 50 -0.16 -1.42 14.36
N THR A 51 0.09 -0.84 13.18
CA THR A 51 1.40 -0.88 12.52
C THR A 51 1.63 0.36 11.69
N VAL A 52 2.89 0.80 11.62
CA VAL A 52 3.35 1.87 10.73
C VAL A 52 4.05 1.25 9.52
N PHE A 53 3.61 1.63 8.32
CA PHE A 53 4.18 1.19 7.04
C PHE A 53 4.92 2.35 6.37
N ASN A 54 6.19 2.17 6.00
CA ASN A 54 6.91 3.08 5.10
C ASN A 54 6.59 2.73 3.64
N VAL A 55 5.61 3.40 3.05
CA VAL A 55 5.06 3.02 1.74
C VAL A 55 6.05 3.30 0.60
N LEU A 56 6.97 4.25 0.78
CA LEU A 56 8.01 4.57 -0.19
C LEU A 56 9.09 3.48 -0.21
N GLU A 57 9.56 3.05 0.95
CA GLU A 57 10.57 2.01 1.09
C GLU A 57 10.05 0.64 0.62
N MET A 58 8.79 0.31 0.95
CA MET A 58 8.14 -0.90 0.46
C MET A 58 7.99 -0.93 -1.07
N ARG A 59 7.87 0.24 -1.72
CA ARG A 59 7.93 0.34 -3.19
C ARG A 59 9.32 0.00 -3.73
N ARG A 60 10.40 0.40 -3.03
CA ARG A 60 11.78 0.10 -3.43
C ARG A 60 12.08 -1.39 -3.31
N LEU A 61 11.71 -2.03 -2.19
CA LEU A 61 11.93 -3.46 -1.97
C LEU A 61 11.25 -4.32 -3.04
N ARG A 62 10.01 -3.98 -3.43
CA ARG A 62 9.31 -4.71 -4.51
C ARG A 62 10.05 -4.60 -5.85
N ARG A 63 10.61 -3.43 -6.19
CA ARG A 63 11.38 -3.27 -7.44
C ARG A 63 12.65 -4.10 -7.43
N LEU A 64 13.35 -4.13 -6.30
CA LEU A 64 14.54 -4.98 -6.14
C LEU A 64 14.18 -6.47 -6.28
N GLN A 65 13.11 -6.93 -5.62
CA GLN A 65 12.66 -8.32 -5.78
C GLN A 65 12.34 -8.67 -7.23
N LEU A 66 11.58 -7.83 -7.94
CA LEU A 66 11.25 -8.06 -9.35
C LEU A 66 12.49 -8.08 -10.25
N TYR A 67 13.45 -7.19 -10.00
CA TYR A 67 14.72 -7.16 -10.73
C TYR A 67 15.51 -8.47 -10.53
N TYR A 68 15.69 -8.91 -9.29
CA TYR A 68 16.37 -10.18 -9.00
C TYR A 68 15.61 -11.38 -9.58
N SER A 69 14.28 -11.40 -9.55
CA SER A 69 13.49 -12.45 -10.21
C SER A 69 13.65 -12.46 -11.73
N SER A 70 13.84 -11.29 -12.37
CA SER A 70 14.08 -11.21 -13.82
C SER A 70 15.48 -11.62 -14.26
N LEU A 71 16.45 -11.62 -13.35
CA LEU A 71 17.83 -12.06 -13.62
C LEU A 71 18.04 -13.56 -13.41
N ASN A 72 17.17 -14.21 -12.64
CA ASN A 72 17.24 -15.64 -12.32
C ASN A 72 16.22 -16.47 -13.11
N GLY A 73 15.67 -15.90 -14.18
CA GLY A 73 14.67 -16.53 -15.07
C GLY A 73 15.23 -16.76 -16.46
#